data_AF-A0AB38J9F3-F1
#
_entry.id   AF-A0AB38J9F3-F1
#
_cell.length_a   1.000
_cell.length_b   1.000
_cell.length_c   1.000
_cell.angle_alpha   90.00
_cell.angle_beta   90.00
_cell.angle_gamma   90.00
#
_symmetry.space_group_name_H-M   'P 1'
#
loop_
_entity.id
_entity.type
_entity.pdbx_description
1 polymer ?
#
loop_
_entity_poly.entity_id
_entity_poly.type
_entity_poly.pdbx_seq_one_letter_code
_entity_poly.pdbx_strand_id
1 'polypeptide(L)' 'MSFNSRRWQVRTIVARVQATAALSTSTLDTAARADRKLEILRIADGVDAGRVSNDEAVAAFERLAQDVGHTPEARLG' A
#
# COMPACT_ATOMS: atom_id res chain seq x y z
N MET A 1 1.91 28.52 5.75
CA MET A 1 2.27 27.23 5.13
C MET A 1 1.09 26.76 4.31
N SER A 2 1.21 26.77 2.99
CA SER A 2 0.13 26.27 2.12
C SER A 2 0.12 24.74 2.21
N PHE A 3 -0.82 24.19 2.96
CA PHE A 3 -1.13 22.76 2.88
C PHE A 3 -1.54 22.49 1.44
N ASN A 4 -0.71 21.76 0.71
CA ASN A 4 -0.96 21.43 -0.67
C ASN A 4 -2.07 20.36 -0.71
N SER A 5 -3.31 20.77 -0.46
CA SER A 5 -4.50 19.92 -0.45
C SER A 5 -4.80 19.26 -1.80
N ARG A 6 -3.95 19.49 -2.82
CA ARG A 6 -3.98 18.86 -4.14
C ARG A 6 -3.00 17.69 -4.30
N ARG A 7 -2.25 17.31 -3.24
CA ARG A 7 -1.24 16.25 -3.34
C ARG A 7 -1.84 14.86 -3.47
N TRP A 8 -2.96 14.58 -2.82
CA TRP A 8 -3.63 13.29 -2.93
C TRP A 8 -4.80 13.37 -3.91
N GLN A 9 -4.74 12.55 -4.95
CA GLN A 9 -5.89 12.29 -5.80
C GLN A 9 -6.76 11.21 -5.14
N VAL A 10 -8.09 11.28 -5.37
CA VAL A 10 -9.05 10.32 -4.83
C VAL A 10 -8.65 8.88 -5.16
N ARG A 11 -8.21 8.63 -6.40
CA ARG A 11 -7.73 7.30 -6.81
C ARG A 11 -6.59 6.76 -5.95
N THR A 12 -5.66 7.63 -5.53
CA THR A 12 -4.51 7.26 -4.70
C THR A 12 -4.95 6.89 -3.29
N ILE A 13 -5.94 7.61 -2.75
CA ILE A 13 -6.56 7.29 -1.46
C ILE A 13 -7.27 5.93 -1.55
N VAL A 14 -8.06 5.71 -2.61
CA VAL A 14 -8.78 4.46 -2.84
C VAL A 14 -7.80 3.28 -2.95
N ALA A 15 -6.74 3.40 -3.74
CA ALA A 15 -5.71 2.36 -3.87
C ALA A 15 -5.05 2.02 -2.53
N ARG A 16 -4.72 3.04 -1.71
CA ARG A 16 -4.18 2.84 -0.36
C ARG A 16 -5.15 2.08 0.56
N VAL A 17 -6.43 2.44 0.52
CA VAL A 17 -7.48 1.75 1.31
C VAL A 17 -7.60 0.29 0.87
N GLN A 18 -7.61 0.03 -0.45
CA GLN A 18 -7.65 -1.32 -1.00
C GLN A 18 -6.45 -2.16 -0.57
N ALA A 19 -5.23 -1.62 -0.65
CA ALA A 19 -4.02 -2.29 -0.17
C ALA A 19 -4.09 -2.61 1.32
N THR A 20 -4.59 -1.68 2.13
CA THR A 20 -4.77 -1.89 3.58
C THR A 20 -5.82 -2.96 3.89
N ALA A 21 -6.92 -2.99 3.12
CA ALA A 21 -7.95 -4.00 3.25
C ALA A 21 -7.40 -5.39 2.87
N ALA A 22 -6.67 -5.50 1.76
CA ALA A 22 -6.04 -6.74 1.32
C ALA A 22 -5.08 -7.31 2.38
N LEU A 23 -4.25 -6.46 3.01
CA LEU A 23 -3.40 -6.88 4.13
C LEU A 23 -4.19 -7.37 5.34
N SER A 24 -5.34 -6.76 5.62
CA SER A 24 -6.17 -7.12 6.77
C SER A 24 -6.85 -8.47 6.60
N THR A 25 -7.19 -8.85 5.37
CA THR A 25 -7.79 -10.15 5.03
C THR A 25 -6.77 -11.21 4.63
N SER A 26 -5.49 -10.89 4.64
CA SER A 26 -4.41 -11.81 4.27
C SER A 26 -4.09 -12.84 5.35
N THR A 27 -3.58 -13.99 4.93
CA THR A 27 -3.05 -15.06 5.80
C THR A 27 -1.61 -14.83 6.25
N LEU A 28 -1.05 -13.64 6.00
CA LEU A 28 0.28 -13.27 6.46
C LEU A 28 0.39 -13.37 7.98
N ASP A 29 1.54 -13.82 8.47
CA ASP A 29 1.87 -13.72 9.88
C ASP A 29 1.96 -12.26 10.34
N THR A 30 2.08 -12.07 11.66
CA THR A 30 2.03 -10.73 12.27
C THR A 30 3.24 -9.88 11.85
N ALA A 31 4.42 -10.48 11.71
CA ALA A 31 5.64 -9.76 11.34
C ALA A 31 5.57 -9.32 9.87
N ALA A 32 5.24 -10.24 8.96
CA ALA A 32 5.06 -9.94 7.55
C ALA A 32 3.96 -8.91 7.31
N ARG A 33 2.85 -8.99 8.05
CA ARG A 33 1.79 -7.97 7.99
C ARG A 33 2.26 -6.60 8.47
N ALA A 34 3.09 -6.55 9.53
CA ALA A 34 3.65 -5.30 10.03
C ALA A 34 4.60 -4.67 9.00
N ASP A 35 5.46 -5.46 8.36
CA ASP A 35 6.38 -4.97 7.33
C ASP A 35 5.64 -4.37 6.13
N ARG A 36 4.58 -5.03 5.66
CA ARG A 36 3.75 -4.50 4.58
C ARG A 36 2.98 -3.24 4.98
N LYS A 37 2.53 -3.14 6.23
CA LYS A 37 1.93 -1.89 6.74
C LYS A 37 2.94 -0.75 6.78
N LEU A 38 4.17 -1.01 7.19
CA LEU A 38 5.25 -0.01 7.16
C LEU A 38 5.54 0.44 5.72
N GLU A 39 5.47 -0.47 4.75
CA GLU A 39 5.62 -0.12 3.33
C GLU A 39 4.52 0.83 2.84
N ILE A 40 3.26 0.56 3.19
CA ILE A 40 2.14 1.49 2.89
C ILE A 40 2.41 2.88 3.48
N LEU A 41 2.92 2.95 4.72
CA LEU A 41 3.24 4.22 5.36
C LEU A 41 4.42 4.94 4.68
N ARG A 42 5.44 4.22 4.23
CA ARG A 42 6.57 4.81 3.47
C ARG A 42 6.12 5.42 2.15
N ILE A 43 5.23 4.74 1.42
CA ILE A 43 4.66 5.26 0.17
C ILE A 43 3.85 6.52 0.46
N ALA A 44 2.99 6.47 1.49
CA ALA A 44 2.18 7.62 1.89
C ALA A 44 3.03 8.84 2.28
N ASP A 45 4.09 8.64 3.08
CA ASP A 45 5.05 9.70 3.40
C ASP A 45 5.76 10.25 2.15
N GLY A 46 6.06 9.37 1.19
CA GLY A 46 6.58 9.78 -0.12
C GLY A 46 5.64 10.71 -0.88
N VAL A 47 4.34 10.44 -0.87
CA VAL A 47 3.31 11.30 -1.49
C VAL A 47 3.17 12.61 -0.71
N ASP A 48 3.12 12.53 0.63
CA ASP A 48 3.00 13.70 1.51
C ASP A 48 4.19 14.64 1.37
N ALA A 49 5.40 14.11 1.17
CA ALA A 49 6.61 14.87 0.85
C ALA A 49 6.70 15.25 -0.64
N GLY A 50 5.88 14.65 -1.50
CA GLY A 50 5.88 14.74 -2.97
C GLY A 50 7.17 14.31 -3.63
N ARG A 51 7.84 13.34 -3.02
CA ARG A 51 8.89 12.54 -3.65
C ARG A 51 8.29 11.45 -4.55
N VAL A 52 7.02 11.11 -4.32
CA VAL A 52 6.26 10.11 -5.08
C VAL A 52 5.03 10.80 -5.66
N SER A 53 4.80 10.61 -6.97
CA SER A 53 3.60 11.10 -7.65
C SER A 53 2.38 10.22 -7.33
N ASN A 54 1.18 10.71 -7.66
CA ASN A 54 -0.04 9.94 -7.46
C ASN A 54 -0.08 8.66 -8.30
N ASP A 55 0.36 8.70 -9.55
CA ASP A 55 0.42 7.52 -10.43
C ASP A 55 1.37 6.46 -9.90
N GLU A 56 2.56 6.86 -9.45
CA GLU A 56 3.54 5.95 -8.85
C GLU A 56 3.00 5.34 -7.55
N ALA A 57 2.33 6.14 -6.72
CA ALA A 57 1.73 5.67 -5.49
C ALA A 57 0.58 4.68 -5.74
N VAL A 58 -0.30 4.96 -6.71
CA VAL A 58 -1.37 4.03 -7.13
C VAL A 58 -0.78 2.69 -7.55
N ALA A 59 0.19 2.71 -8.47
CA ALA A 59 0.83 1.48 -8.94
C ALA A 59 1.54 0.72 -7.81
N ALA A 60 2.13 1.42 -6.84
CA ALA A 60 2.75 0.79 -5.68
C ALA A 60 1.71 0.13 -4.75
N PHE A 61 0.60 0.81 -4.45
CA PHE A 61 -0.47 0.24 -3.63
C PHE A 61 -1.17 -0.94 -4.31
N GLU A 62 -1.41 -0.87 -5.62
CA GLU A 62 -2.02 -1.96 -6.38
C GLU A 62 -1.13 -3.21 -6.39
N ARG A 63 0.19 -3.06 -6.59
CA ARG A 63 1.14 -4.16 -6.47
C ARG A 63 1.12 -4.78 -5.08
N LEU A 64 1.11 -3.95 -4.03
CA LEU A 64 1.00 -4.45 -2.65
C LEU A 64 -0.28 -5.26 -2.42
N ALA A 65 -1.41 -4.81 -2.96
CA ALA A 65 -2.67 -5.55 -2.86
C ALA A 65 -2.61 -6.90 -3.61
N GLN A 66 -1.99 -6.92 -4.80
CA GLN A 66 -1.86 -8.12 -5.63
C GLN A 66 -0.90 -9.16 -5.02
N ASP A 67 0.26 -8.73 -4.53
CA ASP A 67 1.27 -9.59 -3.91
C ASP A 67 0.70 -10.40 -2.74
N VAL A 68 -0.18 -9.76 -1.98
CA VAL A 68 -0.81 -10.34 -0.80
C VAL A 68 -1.89 -11.36 -1.17
N GLY A 69 -2.60 -11.12 -2.28
CA GLY A 69 -3.59 -12.05 -2.84
C GLY A 69 -2.98 -13.27 -3.53
N HIS A 70 -1.70 -13.23 -3.91
CA HIS A 70 -1.01 -14.29 -4.65
C HIS A 70 -0.05 -15.12 -3.79
N THR A 71 -0.21 -15.13 -2.45
CA THR A 71 0.62 -16.01 -1.62
C THR A 71 0.40 -17.46 -2.09
N PRO A 72 1.39 -18.12 -2.73
CA PRO A 72 1.23 -19.48 -3.18
C PRO A 72 1.06 -20.30 -1.90
N GLU A 73 0.07 -21.18 -1.87
CA GLU A 73 0.01 -22.23 -0.85
C GLU A 73 1.39 -22.88 -0.80
N ALA A 74 2.11 -22.65 0.31
CA ALA A 74 3.37 -23.32 0.56
C ALA A 74 3.04 -24.81 0.55
N ARG A 75 3.48 -25.50 -0.52
CA ARG A 75 3.42 -26.96 -0.62
C ARG A 75 4.12 -27.52 0.60
N LEU A 76 3.33 -27.97 1.57
CA LEU A 76 3.79 -28.85 2.63
C LEU A 76 3.97 -30.22 1.96
N GLY A 77 5.23 -30.54 1.65
CA GLY A 77 5.69 -31.91 1.42
C GLY A 77 5.97 -32.61 2.74
#